data_AF-A0A7V6Q2F4-F1
#
_entry.id   AF-A0A7V6Q2F4-F1
#
_cell.length_a   1.000
_cell.length_b   1.000
_cell.length_c   1.000
_cell.angle_alpha   90.00
_cell.angle_beta   90.00
_cell.angle_gamma   90.00
#
_symmetry.space_group_name_H-M   'P 1'
#
loop_
_entity.id
_entity.type
_entity.pdbx_description
1 polymer ?
#
loop_
_entity_poly.entity_id
_entity_poly.type
_entity_poly.pdbx_seq_one_letter_code
_entity_poly.pdbx_strand_id
1 'polypeptide(L)' 'MEKGFVERFYLPEDRRVVMVKITPEGEKILEEFREGFLELLMENISQLKSHEIRDLRKAVDELTAFVKSILIIRKQ' A
#
# COMPACT_ATOMS: atom_id res chain seq x y z
N MET A 1 -2.91 15.31 -13.80
CA MET A 1 -1.56 15.84 -13.46
C MET A 1 -1.64 17.09 -12.59
N GLU A 2 -2.82 17.66 -12.31
CA GLU A 2 -2.98 18.96 -11.64
C GLU A 2 -2.24 19.14 -10.30
N LYS A 3 -1.85 18.05 -9.61
CA LYS A 3 -1.06 18.12 -8.38
C LYS A 3 0.43 17.77 -8.52
N GLY A 4 0.90 17.35 -9.69
CA GLY A 4 2.32 17.08 -9.95
C GLY A 4 2.91 15.79 -9.36
N PHE A 5 2.13 14.93 -8.71
CA PHE A 5 2.64 13.71 -8.03
C PHE A 5 2.87 12.51 -8.95
N VAL A 6 2.36 12.59 -10.18
CA VAL A 6 2.55 11.57 -11.21
C VAL A 6 2.78 12.25 -12.54
N GLU A 7 3.64 11.65 -13.35
CA GLU A 7 3.91 12.06 -14.72
C GLU A 7 3.61 10.93 -15.69
N ARG A 8 3.24 11.33 -16.92
CA ARG A 8 2.94 10.40 -18.01
C ARG A 8 4.05 10.50 -19.02
N PHE A 9 4.45 9.34 -19.54
CA PHE A 9 5.37 9.26 -20.66
C PHE A 9 4.88 8.19 -21.63
N TYR A 10 5.27 8.32 -22.89
CA TYR A 10 4.95 7.33 -23.92
C TYR A 10 6.13 6.39 -24.09
N LEU A 11 5.85 5.12 -24.38
CA LEU A 11 6.91 4.20 -24.76
C LEU A 11 7.47 4.61 -26.13
N PRO A 12 8.81 4.62 -26.31
CA PRO A 12 9.41 4.87 -27.61
C PRO A 12 8.91 3.92 -28.70
N GLU A 13 8.59 2.68 -28.34
CA GLU A 13 8.24 1.58 -29.24
C GLU A 13 6.76 1.58 -29.64
N ASP A 14 5.87 2.07 -28.77
CA ASP A 14 4.44 2.24 -29.08
C ASP A 14 3.87 3.46 -28.36
N ARG A 15 3.67 4.54 -29.12
CA ARG A 15 3.13 5.81 -28.61
C ARG A 15 1.64 5.76 -28.27
N ARG A 16 0.94 4.65 -28.54
CA ARG A 16 -0.45 4.45 -28.08
C ARG A 16 -0.49 4.00 -26.63
N VAL A 17 0.63 3.54 -26.08
CA VAL A 17 0.76 3.16 -24.68
C VAL A 17 1.18 4.36 -23.85
N VAL A 18 0.35 4.70 -22.86
CA VAL A 18 0.65 5.73 -21.87
C VAL A 18 1.15 5.05 -20.60
N MET A 19 2.41 5.32 -20.26
CA MET A 19 2.99 4.94 -18.99
C MET A 19 2.76 6.04 -17.97
N VAL A 20 2.67 5.65 -16.69
CA VAL A 20 2.58 6.57 -15.56
C VAL A 20 3.67 6.20 -14.57
N LYS A 21 4.39 7.19 -14.08
CA LYS A 21 5.31 7.03 -12.95
C LYS A 21 5.04 8.08 -11.88
N ILE A 22 5.34 7.72 -10.64
CA ILE A 22 5.31 8.64 -9.51
C ILE A 22 6.51 9.59 -9.65
N THR A 23 6.29 10.87 -9.37
CA THR A 23 7.36 11.89 -9.34
C THR A 23 8.03 11.88 -7.96
N PRO A 24 9.23 12.46 -7.81
CA PRO A 24 9.87 12.60 -6.49
C PRO A 24 8.98 13.26 -5.45
N GLU A 25 8.21 14.30 -5.80
CA GLU A 25 7.23 14.92 -4.92
C GLU A 25 6.10 13.96 -4.53
N GLY A 26 5.65 13.12 -5.48
CA GLY A 26 4.67 12.08 -5.20
C GLY A 26 5.18 11.01 -4.25
N GLU A 27 6.45 10.60 -4.36
CA GLU A 27 7.08 9.68 -3.41
C GLU A 27 7.16 10.29 -2.01
N LYS A 28 7.56 11.56 -1.91
CA LYS A 28 7.62 12.28 -0.64
C LYS A 28 6.27 12.29 0.08
N ILE A 29 5.19 12.58 -0.64
CA ILE A 29 3.83 12.58 -0.05
C ILE A 29 3.38 11.19 0.34
N LEU A 30 3.78 10.15 -0.42
CA LEU A 30 3.49 8.77 -0.03
C LEU A 30 4.19 8.38 1.27
N GLU A 31 5.41 8.87 1.49
CA GLU A 31 6.12 8.62 2.75
C GLU A 31 5.49 9.39 3.91
N GLU A 32 5.20 10.69 3.74
CA GLU A 32 4.50 11.50 4.74
C GLU A 32 3.13 10.89 5.10
N PHE A 33 2.39 10.41 4.09
CA PHE A 33 1.12 9.72 4.31
C PHE A 33 1.33 8.41 5.08
N ARG A 34 2.37 7.63 4.75
CA ARG A 34 2.66 6.38 5.44
C ARG A 34 2.95 6.61 6.92
N GLU A 35 3.76 7.61 7.25
CA GLU A 35 4.08 7.98 8.63
C GLU A 35 2.80 8.37 9.40
N GLY A 36 2.02 9.32 8.88
CA GLY A 36 0.78 9.75 9.53
C GLY A 36 -0.29 8.65 9.60
N PHE A 37 -0.35 7.76 8.62
CA PHE A 37 -1.27 6.64 8.63
C PHE A 37 -0.89 5.61 9.70
N LEU A 38 0.41 5.36 9.92
CA LEU A 38 0.87 4.47 10.98
C LEU A 38 0.56 5.04 12.37
N GLU A 39 0.75 6.34 12.57
CA GLU A 39 0.38 7.01 13.82
C GLU A 39 -1.12 6.86 14.10
N LEU A 40 -1.97 7.16 13.10
CA LEU A 40 -3.43 7.01 13.22
C LEU A 40 -3.83 5.55 13.53
N LEU A 41 -3.18 4.58 12.89
CA LEU A 41 -3.41 3.17 13.19
C LEU A 41 -3.02 2.82 14.62
N MET A 42 -1.87 3.29 15.09
CA MET A 42 -1.40 3.06 16.45
C MET A 42 -2.34 3.68 17.50
N GLU A 43 -2.85 4.89 17.27
CA GLU A 43 -3.83 5.53 18.14
C GLU A 43 -5.08 4.65 18.28
N ASN A 44 -5.63 4.16 17.18
CA ASN A 44 -6.81 3.31 17.19
C ASN A 44 -6.55 1.94 17.86
N ILE A 45 -5.39 1.34 17.61
CA ILE A 45 -5.01 0.06 18.23
C ILE A 45 -4.75 0.21 19.73
N SER A 46 -4.24 1.37 20.17
CA SER A 46 -3.95 1.63 21.59
C SER A 46 -5.19 1.58 22.49
N GLN A 47 -6.37 1.78 21.92
CA GLN A 47 -7.66 1.73 22.62
C GLN A 47 -8.18 0.30 22.83
N LEU A 48 -7.58 -0.69 22.17
CA LEU A 48 -8.00 -2.09 22.25
C LEU A 48 -7.53 -2.75 23.55
N LYS A 49 -8.39 -3.59 24.13
CA LYS A 49 -8.03 -4.44 25.26
C LYS A 49 -7.15 -5.59 24.78
N SER A 50 -6.43 -6.21 25.72
CA SER A 50 -5.48 -7.28 25.39
C SER A 50 -6.10 -8.49 24.69
N HIS A 51 -7.40 -8.76 24.87
CA HIS A 51 -8.07 -9.84 24.13
C HIS A 51 -8.37 -9.45 22.69
N GLU A 52 -8.86 -8.22 22.46
CA GLU A 52 -9.12 -7.66 21.13
C GLU A 52 -7.83 -7.58 20.29
N ILE A 53 -6.70 -7.23 20.92
CA ILE A 53 -5.37 -7.26 20.25
C ILE A 53 -5.00 -8.67 19.79
N ARG A 54 -5.27 -9.71 20.62
CA ARG A 54 -4.98 -11.10 20.25
C ARG A 54 -5.87 -11.56 19.09
N ASP A 55 -7.14 -11.21 19.12
CA ASP A 55 -8.10 -11.57 18.08
C ASP A 55 -7.76 -10.89 16.76
N LEU A 56 -7.40 -9.59 16.80
CA LEU A 56 -6.92 -8.85 15.63
C LEU A 56 -5.66 -9.47 15.04
N ARG A 57 -4.67 -9.81 15.87
CA ARG A 57 -3.44 -10.47 15.42
C ARG A 57 -3.76 -11.79 14.70
N LYS A 58 -4.63 -12.61 15.28
CA LYS A 58 -5.04 -13.89 14.68
C LYS A 58 -5.68 -13.70 13.31
N ALA A 59 -6.59 -12.72 13.18
CA ALA A 59 -7.22 -12.40 11.91
C ALA A 59 -6.21 -11.93 10.85
N VAL A 60 -5.23 -11.11 11.23
CA VAL A 60 -4.15 -10.67 10.34
C VAL A 60 -3.26 -11.84 9.91
N ASP A 61 -2.93 -12.75 10.82
CA ASP A 61 -2.16 -13.96 10.52
C ASP A 61 -2.91 -14.85 9.50
N GLU A 62 -4.21 -15.06 9.69
CA GLU A 62 -5.06 -15.84 8.78
C GLU A 62 -5.16 -15.19 7.38
N LEU A 63 -5.38 -13.87 7.32
CA LEU A 63 -5.43 -13.13 6.07
C LEU A 63 -4.07 -13.20 5.34
N THR A 64 -2.96 -13.09 6.07
CA THR A 64 -1.61 -13.17 5.50
C THR A 64 -1.36 -14.55 4.89
N ALA A 65 -1.77 -15.63 5.57
CA ALA A 65 -1.66 -16.98 5.06
C ALA A 65 -2.48 -17.17 3.77
N PHE A 66 -3.69 -16.61 3.73
CA PHE A 66 -4.54 -16.62 2.53
C PHE A 66 -3.94 -15.85 1.36
N VAL A 67 -3.39 -14.65 1.57
CA VAL A 67 -2.74 -13.88 0.50
C VAL A 67 -1.52 -14.62 -0.04
N LYS A 68 -0.71 -15.22 0.84
CA LYS A 68 0.44 -16.04 0.43
C LYS A 68 0.02 -17.23 -0.44
N SER A 69 -1.06 -17.91 -0.10
CA SER A 69 -1.53 -19.06 -0.89
C SER A 69 -1.96 -18.63 -2.31
N ILE A 70 -2.62 -17.48 -2.47
CA ILE A 70 -2.97 -16.92 -3.78
C ILE A 70 -1.72 -16.60 -4.61
N LEU A 71 -0.72 -15.95 -3.99
CA LEU A 71 0.51 -15.54 -4.69
C LEU A 71 1.36 -16.73 -5.15
N ILE A 72 1.32 -17.85 -4.41
CA ILE A 72 1.99 -19.10 -4.80
C ILE A 72 1.29 -19.74 -6.00
N ILE A 73 -0.04 -19.75 -6.02
CA ILE A 73 -0.84 -20.33 -7.12
C ILE A 73 -0.61 -19.59 -8.45
N ARG A 74 -0.39 -18.26 -8.42
CA ARG A 74 -0.17 -17.45 -9.64
C ARG A 74 1.26 -17.54 -10.22
N LYS A 75 2.18 -18.25 -9.56
CA LYS A 75 3.57 -18.44 -10.02
C LYS A 75 3.85 -19.80 -10.71
N GLN A 76 2.83 -20.66 -10.87
CA GLN A 76 2.91 -21.91 -11.62
C GLN A 76 2.18 -21.82 -12.97
#